data_AF-A0A8S2FXX6-F1
#
_entry.id   AF-A0A8S2FXX6-F1
#
_cell.length_a   1.000
_cell.length_b   1.000
_cell.length_c   1.000
_cell.angle_alpha   90.00
_cell.angle_beta   90.00
_cell.angle_gamma   90.00
#
_symmetry.space_group_name_H-M   'P 1'
#
loop_
_entity.id
_entity.type
_entity.pdbx_description
1 polymer ?
#
loop_
_entity_poly.entity_id
_entity_poly.type
_entity_poly.pdbx_seq_one_letter_code
_entity_poly.pdbx_strand_id
1 'polypeptide(L)' 'EDKHDLNSFRQEALNKHNEYRRQHDVPTMTLDSELNSIAQNYAEHLACSNKLEHSSTNLGEYLYTKMSTGNLDVN' A
#
# COMPACT_ATOMS: atom_id res chain seq x y z
N GLU A 1 6.43 19.11 -3.89
CA GLU A 1 5.86 17.75 -3.74
C GLU A 1 6.99 16.82 -3.37
N ASP A 2 7.01 16.36 -2.12
CA ASP A 2 7.95 15.32 -1.70
C ASP A 2 7.57 14.02 -2.41
N LYS A 3 8.21 13.77 -3.56
CA LYS A 3 8.26 12.43 -4.15
C LYS A 3 9.13 11.58 -3.24
N HIS A 4 8.57 11.17 -2.09
CA HIS A 4 9.13 10.06 -1.34
C HIS A 4 9.26 8.90 -2.32
N ASP A 5 10.48 8.41 -2.52
CA ASP A 5 10.77 7.43 -3.56
C ASP A 5 9.89 6.19 -3.37
N LEU A 6 8.99 5.94 -4.32
CA LEU A 6 8.02 4.85 -4.27
C LEU A 6 8.71 3.48 -4.16
N ASN A 7 9.92 3.35 -4.71
CA ASN A 7 10.71 2.13 -4.59
C ASN A 7 11.21 1.95 -3.15
N SER A 8 11.70 3.02 -2.52
CA SER A 8 12.06 3.01 -1.10
C SER A 8 10.86 2.65 -0.21
N PHE A 9 9.68 3.22 -0.46
CA PHE A 9 8.46 2.88 0.28
C PHE A 9 8.08 1.39 0.15
N ARG A 10 8.09 0.86 -1.09
CA ARG A 10 7.82 -0.56 -1.35
C ARG A 10 8.84 -1.47 -0.65
N GLN A 11 10.11 -1.08 -0.66
CA GLN A 11 11.17 -1.86 -0.03
C GLN A 11 11.05 -1.87 1.49
N GLU A 12 10.73 -0.74 2.12
CA GLU A 12 10.46 -0.65 3.55
C GLU A 12 9.28 -1.52 3.97
N ALA A 13 8.17 -1.44 3.22
CA ALA A 13 7.01 -2.28 3.44
C ALA A 13 7.37 -3.78 3.34
N LEU A 14 8.10 -4.19 2.30
CA LEU A 14 8.55 -5.57 2.15
C LEU A 14 9.43 -6.02 3.32
N ASN A 15 10.39 -5.18 3.72
CA ASN A 15 11.31 -5.48 4.82
C ASN A 15 10.56 -5.73 6.12
N LYS A 16 9.56 -4.89 6.43
CA LYS A 16 8.76 -5.04 7.65
C LYS A 16 7.92 -6.31 7.66
N HIS A 17 7.30 -6.66 6.52
CA HIS A 17 6.57 -7.92 6.40
C HIS A 17 7.51 -9.12 6.58
N ASN A 18 8.67 -9.09 5.92
CA ASN A 18 9.66 -10.17 6.01
C ASN A 18 10.27 -10.30 7.41
N GLU A 19 10.34 -9.23 8.20
CA GLU A 19 10.70 -9.28 9.62
C GLU A 19 9.73 -10.17 10.41
N TYR A 20 8.42 -9.92 10.30
CA TYR A 20 7.41 -10.74 10.98
C TYR A 20 7.35 -12.17 10.43
N ARG A 21 7.47 -12.35 9.11
CA ARG A 21 7.51 -13.69 8.49
C ARG A 21 8.65 -14.55 9.02
N ARG A 22 9.83 -13.96 9.25
CA ARG A 22 10.95 -14.65 9.91
C ARG A 22 10.64 -15.01 11.36
N GLN A 23 9.97 -14.14 12.11
CA GLN A 23 9.57 -14.45 13.51
C GLN A 23 8.60 -15.63 13.59
N HIS A 24 7.84 -15.89 12.52
CA HIS A 24 6.90 -17.01 12.41
C HIS A 24 7.47 -18.20 11.62
N ASP A 25 8.77 -18.23 11.32
CA ASP A 25 9.46 -19.29 10.56
C ASP A 25 8.83 -19.62 9.20
N VAL A 26 8.26 -18.62 8.51
CA VAL A 26 7.73 -18.77 7.15
C VAL A 26 8.62 -18.11 6.10
N PRO A 27 8.64 -18.61 4.84
CA PRO A 27 9.53 -18.08 3.78
C PRO A 27 9.33 -16.59 3.51
N THR A 28 10.38 -15.87 3.17
CA THR A 28 10.30 -14.44 2.81
C THR A 28 9.64 -14.21 1.46
N MET A 29 9.00 -13.06 1.29
CA MET A 29 8.43 -12.60 0.02
C MET A 29 9.42 -11.72 -0.74
N THR A 30 9.16 -11.53 -2.03
CA THR A 30 9.86 -10.58 -2.91
C THR A 30 8.86 -9.61 -3.51
N LEU A 31 9.34 -8.44 -3.95
CA LEU A 31 8.52 -7.53 -4.73
C LEU A 31 8.22 -8.14 -6.11
N ASP A 32 7.02 -7.90 -6.60
CA ASP A 32 6.59 -8.24 -7.95
C ASP A 32 6.11 -6.96 -8.65
N SER A 33 6.63 -6.70 -9.85
CA SER A 33 6.36 -5.46 -10.59
C SER A 33 4.90 -5.33 -11.03
N GLU A 34 4.25 -6.43 -11.37
CA GLU A 34 2.86 -6.44 -11.81
C GLU A 34 1.93 -6.18 -10.62
N LEU A 35 2.15 -6.88 -9.50
CA LEU A 35 1.41 -6.64 -8.26
C LEU A 35 1.60 -5.21 -7.74
N ASN A 36 2.82 -4.68 -7.83
CA ASN A 36 3.11 -3.29 -7.48
C ASN A 36 2.31 -2.29 -8.33
N SER A 37 2.13 -2.58 -9.62
CA SER A 37 1.33 -1.73 -10.51
C SER A 37 -0.16 -1.83 -10.19
N ILE A 38 -0.67 -3.04 -9.95
CA ILE A 38 -2.07 -3.27 -9.58
C ILE A 38 -2.41 -2.53 -8.29
N ALA A 39 -1.59 -2.70 -7.26
CA ALA A 39 -1.78 -2.06 -5.97
C ALA A 39 -1.73 -0.52 -6.06
N GLN A 40 -0.79 0.03 -6.85
CA GLN A 40 -0.68 1.48 -7.04
C GLN A 40 -1.91 2.05 -7.75
N ASN A 41 -2.35 1.43 -8.85
CA ASN A 41 -3.55 1.85 -9.58
C ASN A 41 -4.79 1.82 -8.68
N TYR A 42 -4.89 0.81 -7.82
CA TYR A 42 -6.00 0.71 -6.89
C TYR A 42 -5.94 1.75 -5.78
N ALA A 43 -4.76 2.02 -5.21
CA ALA A 43 -4.58 3.08 -4.23
C ALA A 43 -4.97 4.46 -4.79
N GLU A 44 -4.63 4.75 -6.05
CA GLU A 44 -5.06 5.97 -6.75
C GLU A 44 -6.57 6.02 -6.96
N HIS A 45 -7.19 4.89 -7.34
CA HIS A 45 -8.65 4.80 -7.43
C HIS A 45 -9.36 5.07 -6.09
N LEU A 46 -8.85 4.49 -4.99
CA LEU A 46 -9.39 4.72 -3.65
C LEU A 46 -9.22 6.17 -3.19
N ALA A 47 -8.06 6.78 -3.47
CA ALA A 47 -7.80 8.18 -3.14
C ALA A 47 -8.75 9.13 -3.87
N CYS A 48 -9.06 8.87 -5.15
CA CYS A 48 -10.02 9.67 -5.91
C CYS A 48 -11.49 9.44 -5.50
N SER A 49 -11.84 8.23 -5.07
CA SER A 49 -13.21 7.87 -4.73
C SER A 49 -13.58 8.17 -3.27
N ASN A 50 -12.60 8.46 -2.40
CA ASN A 50 -12.75 8.61 -0.95
C ASN A 50 -13.49 7.42 -0.30
N LYS A 51 -13.27 6.22 -0.86
CA LYS A 51 -13.85 4.95 -0.38
C LYS A 51 -12.72 4.00 0.00
N LEU A 52 -12.97 3.16 1.00
CA LEU A 52 -12.13 2.04 1.36
C LEU A 52 -12.91 0.76 1.05
N GLU A 53 -12.76 0.26 -0.17
CA GLU A 53 -13.37 -1.00 -0.61
C GLU A 53 -12.29 -1.95 -1.12
N HIS A 54 -12.56 -3.25 -1.11
CA HIS A 54 -11.70 -4.28 -1.71
C HIS A 54 -11.85 -4.29 -3.21
N SER A 55 -10.75 -4.59 -3.93
CA SER A 55 -10.86 -4.73 -5.38
C SER A 55 -11.64 -6.00 -5.73
N SER A 56 -12.17 -6.07 -6.96
CA SER A 56 -12.88 -7.24 -7.46
C SER A 56 -11.95 -8.39 -7.90
N THR A 57 -10.69 -8.38 -7.48
CA THR A 57 -9.70 -9.39 -7.87
C THR A 57 -9.70 -10.59 -6.93
N ASN A 58 -9.19 -11.74 -7.40
CA ASN A 58 -9.02 -12.95 -6.58
C ASN A 58 -7.67 -12.98 -5.84
N LEU A 59 -6.97 -11.85 -5.73
CA LEU A 59 -5.67 -11.75 -5.05
C LEU A 59 -5.88 -11.50 -3.55
N GLY A 60 -4.95 -11.98 -2.72
CA GLY A 60 -4.96 -11.64 -1.30
C GLY A 60 -4.61 -10.16 -1.11
N GLU A 61 -5.53 -9.36 -0.57
CA GLU A 61 -5.34 -7.91 -0.37
C GLU A 61 -5.25 -7.53 1.11
N TYR A 62 -4.32 -6.61 1.41
CA TYR A 62 -4.31 -5.85 2.66
C TYR A 62 -4.49 -4.37 2.32
N LEU A 63 -5.55 -3.74 2.85
CA LEU A 63 -5.84 -2.32 2.65
C LEU A 63 -5.56 -1.54 3.93
N TYR A 64 -4.84 -0.44 3.80
CA TYR A 64 -4.63 0.53 4.86
C TYR A 64 -4.85 1.94 4.31
N THR A 65 -5.76 2.70 4.93
CA THR A 65 -5.94 4.13 4.66
C THR A 65 -5.65 4.91 5.93
N LYS A 66 -5.02 6.07 5.76
CA LYS A 66 -4.89 7.07 6.81
C LYS A 66 -5.57 8.34 6.32
N MET A 67 -6.82 8.55 6.73
CA MET A 67 -7.49 9.83 6.55
C MET A 67 -6.98 10.80 7.62
N SER A 68 -6.32 11.89 7.22
CA SER A 68 -6.19 13.04 8.09
C SER A 68 -7.42 13.92 7.90
N THR A 69 -8.17 14.19 8.96
CA THR A 69 -9.13 15.31 8.98
C THR A 69 -8.33 16.62 9.06
N GLY A 70 -7.67 16.98 7.95
CA GLY A 70 -7.22 18.35 7.78
C GLY A 70 -8.47 19.19 7.57
N ASN A 71 -8.74 20.11 8.48
CA ASN A 71 -9.72 21.16 8.22
C ASN A 71 -9.34 21.78 6.86
N LEU A 72 -10.25 21.68 5.90
CA LEU A 72 -10.22 22.54 4.72
C LEU A 72 -10.45 23.96 5.24
N ASP A 73 -9.38 24.65 5.63
CA ASP A 73 -9.40 26.10 5.76
C ASP A 73 -9.60 26.64 4.34
N VAL A 74 -10.87 26.86 4.01
CA VAL A 74 -11.28 27.76 2.96
C VAL A 74 -11.09 29.19 3.48
N ASN A 75 -9.94 29.78 3.16
CA ASN A 75 -9.76 31.23 3.04
C ASN A 75 -8.77 31.52 1.91
#